data_AF-A0A1G2JGN8-F1
#
_entry.id   AF-A0A1G2JGN8-F1
#
_cell.length_a   1.000
_cell.length_b   1.000
_cell.length_c   1.000
_cell.angle_alpha   90.00
_cell.angle_beta   90.00
_cell.angle_gamma   90.00
#
_symmetry.space_group_name_H-M   'P 1'
#
loop_
_entity.id
_entity.type
_entity.pdbx_description
1 polymer ?
#
loop_
_entity_poly.entity_id
_entity_poly.type
_entity_poly.pdbx_seq_one_letter_code
_entity_poly.pdbx_strand_id
1 'polypeptide(L)'
;MLDKKDVVKLIDALELSFATKKDFQGIKDDIFDFKSEVLTGVDKILGEVKALRQEKTVGDDQDKRQKKVFEIHNAALKTNKILSEKQVAEIDKLATF
;
A
#
# COMPACT_ATOMS: atom_id res chain seq x y z
N MET A 1 30.47 -49.07 37.38
CA MET A 1 30.00 -49.57 36.08
C MET A 1 28.60 -49.04 35.89
N LEU A 2 28.31 -48.42 34.75
CA LEU A 2 26.94 -48.03 34.40
C LEU A 2 26.10 -49.31 34.32
N ASP A 3 24.97 -49.33 35.03
CA ASP A 3 24.05 -50.45 34.92
C ASP A 3 23.11 -50.27 33.71
N LYS A 4 22.35 -51.32 33.37
CA LYS A 4 21.40 -51.25 32.24
C LYS A 4 20.35 -50.13 32.42
N LYS A 5 20.03 -49.76 33.66
CA LYS A 5 19.04 -48.73 33.99
C LYS A 5 19.58 -47.34 33.68
N ASP A 6 20.86 -47.11 33.92
CA ASP A 6 21.53 -45.84 33.60
C ASP A 6 21.61 -45.61 32.08
N VAL A 7 21.83 -46.67 31.30
CA VAL A 7 21.86 -46.60 29.82
C VAL A 7 20.49 -46.24 29.26
N VAL A 8 19.40 -46.81 29.80
CA VAL A 8 18.02 -46.49 29.36
C VAL A 8 17.67 -45.03 29.64
N LYS A 9 18.00 -44.52 30.84
CA LYS A 9 17.77 -43.11 31.18
C LYS A 9 18.50 -42.14 30.25
N LEU A 10 19.70 -42.51 29.79
CA LEU A 10 20.45 -41.70 28.83
C LEU A 10 19.80 -41.67 27.45
N ILE A 11 19.23 -42.80 27.00
CA ILE A 11 18.50 -42.87 25.72
C ILE A 11 17.24 -42.01 25.80
N ASP A 12 16.44 -42.13 26.86
CA ASP A 12 15.22 -41.33 27.06
C ASP A 12 15.53 -39.83 27.11
N ALA A 13 16.62 -39.44 27.78
CA ALA A 13 17.05 -38.04 27.86
C ALA A 13 17.53 -37.50 26.50
N LEU A 14 18.19 -38.32 25.70
CA LEU A 14 18.62 -37.96 24.34
C LEU A 14 17.41 -37.79 23.42
N GLU A 15 16.47 -38.75 23.41
CA GLU A 15 15.24 -38.68 22.61
C GLU A 15 14.41 -37.44 22.96
N LEU A 16 14.24 -37.15 24.25
CA LEU A 16 13.54 -35.95 24.72
C LEU A 16 14.22 -34.67 24.20
N SER A 17 15.55 -34.59 24.28
CA SER A 17 16.31 -33.42 23.82
C SER A 17 16.25 -33.23 22.30
N PHE A 18 16.30 -34.32 21.52
CA PHE A 18 16.13 -34.25 20.07
C PHE A 18 14.72 -33.81 19.67
N ALA A 19 13.69 -34.30 20.36
CA ALA A 19 12.31 -33.84 20.17
C ALA A 19 12.19 -32.34 20.44
N THR A 20 12.68 -31.85 21.59
CA THR A 20 12.58 -30.42 21.93
C THR A 20 13.34 -29.53 20.94
N LYS A 21 14.50 -29.97 20.45
CA LYS A 21 15.25 -29.22 19.42
C LYS A 21 14.51 -29.16 18.10
N LYS A 22 13.84 -30.25 17.69
CA LYS A 22 13.03 -30.30 16.48
C LYS A 22 11.82 -29.36 16.60
N ASP A 23 11.15 -29.37 17.75
CA ASP A 23 10.01 -28.48 17.99
C ASP A 23 10.43 -27.00 18.00
N PHE A 24 11.58 -26.69 18.62
CA PHE A 24 12.12 -25.34 18.60
C PHE A 24 12.54 -24.88 17.20
N GLN A 25 13.02 -25.80 16.35
CA GLN A 25 13.30 -25.49 14.95
C GLN A 25 12.00 -25.21 14.18
N GLY A 26 10.96 -26.03 14.36
CA GLY A 26 9.65 -25.79 13.75
C GLY A 26 9.07 -24.42 14.11
N ILE A 27 9.13 -24.04 15.39
CA ILE A 27 8.68 -22.71 15.84
C ILE A 27 9.48 -21.57 15.18
N LYS A 28 10.80 -21.75 14.99
CA LYS A 28 11.63 -20.75 14.30
C LYS A 28 11.26 -20.61 12.84
N ASP A 29 11.04 -21.73 12.17
CA ASP A 29 10.68 -21.76 10.75
C ASP A 29 9.30 -21.11 10.57
N ASP A 30 8.31 -21.44 11.40
CA ASP A 30 6.98 -20.81 11.39
C ASP A 30 7.04 -19.29 11.62
N ILE A 31 7.88 -18.82 12.56
CA ILE A 31 8.08 -17.39 12.81
C ILE A 31 8.73 -16.69 11.61
N PHE A 32 9.69 -17.36 10.97
CA PHE A 32 10.38 -16.81 9.81
C PHE A 32 9.42 -16.70 8.62
N ASP A 33 8.64 -17.73 8.36
CA ASP A 33 7.64 -17.77 7.29
C ASP A 33 6.56 -16.71 7.52
N PHE A 34 6.00 -16.62 8.73
CA PHE A 34 5.05 -15.57 9.09
C PHE A 34 5.63 -14.17 8.85
N LYS A 35 6.87 -13.92 9.28
CA LYS A 35 7.53 -12.63 9.06
C LYS A 35 7.74 -12.34 7.57
N SER A 36 8.11 -13.36 6.80
CA SER A 36 8.31 -13.25 5.35
C SER A 36 7.01 -12.91 4.62
N GLU A 37 5.91 -13.57 4.96
CA GLU A 37 4.59 -13.30 4.39
C GLU A 37 4.10 -11.88 4.74
N VAL A 38 4.24 -11.48 6.00
CA VAL A 38 3.86 -10.13 6.44
C VAL A 38 4.67 -9.06 5.71
N LEU A 39 5.99 -9.22 5.59
CA LEU A 39 6.84 -8.28 4.87
C LEU A 39 6.49 -8.20 3.38
N THR A 40 6.24 -9.35 2.75
CA THR A 40 5.79 -9.41 1.35
C THR A 40 4.45 -8.68 1.15
N GLY A 41 3.51 -8.87 2.08
CA GLY A 41 2.23 -8.17 2.08
C GLY A 41 2.39 -6.65 2.22
N VAL A 42 3.24 -6.20 3.13
CA VAL A 42 3.55 -4.77 3.34
C VAL A 42 4.21 -4.16 2.10
N ASP A 43 5.16 -4.86 1.47
CA ASP A 43 5.82 -4.39 0.26
C ASP A 43 4.84 -4.23 -0.90
N LYS A 44 3.89 -5.16 -1.05
CA LYS A 44 2.82 -5.05 -2.04
C LYS A 44 1.94 -3.82 -1.81
N ILE A 45 1.49 -3.60 -0.57
CA ILE A 45 0.69 -2.42 -0.21
C ILE A 45 1.46 -1.13 -0.49
N LEU A 46 2.75 -1.07 -0.13
CA LEU A 46 3.60 0.08 -0.44
C LEU A 46 3.74 0.34 -1.95
N GLY A 47 3.79 -0.72 -2.75
CA GLY A 47 3.77 -0.63 -4.21
C GLY A 47 2.49 0.02 -4.73
N GLU A 48 1.33 -0.47 -4.28
CA GLU A 48 0.01 0.06 -4.67
C GLU A 48 -0.17 1.52 -4.24
N VAL A 49 0.23 1.88 -3.02
CA VAL A 49 0.17 3.26 -2.52
C VAL A 49 1.05 4.20 -3.35
N LYS A 50 2.24 3.76 -3.77
CA LYS A 50 3.11 4.55 -4.65
C LYS A 50 2.45 4.81 -6.01
N ALA A 51 1.84 3.79 -6.62
CA ALA A 51 1.12 3.93 -7.88
C ALA A 51 -0.04 4.93 -7.75
N LEU A 52 -0.90 4.77 -6.73
CA LEU A 52 -2.02 5.67 -6.47
C LEU A 52 -1.57 7.13 -6.25
N ARG A 53 -0.42 7.35 -5.60
CA ARG A 53 0.14 8.70 -5.41
C ARG A 53 0.58 9.33 -6.73
N GLN A 54 1.16 8.53 -7.63
CA GLN A 54 1.56 9.01 -8.96
C GLN A 54 0.33 9.33 -9.80
N GLU A 55 -0.67 8.44 -9.83
CA GLU A 55 -1.94 8.65 -10.53
C GLU A 55 -2.65 9.90 -10.03
N LYS A 56 -2.72 10.11 -8.71
CA LYS A 56 -3.29 11.33 -8.12
C LYS A 56 -2.55 12.59 -8.60
N THR A 57 -1.22 12.56 -8.64
CA THR A 57 -0.43 13.70 -9.10
C THR A 57 -0.73 14.04 -10.55
N VAL A 58 -0.84 13.01 -11.41
CA VAL A 58 -1.22 13.19 -12.82
C VAL A 58 -2.64 13.73 -12.94
N GLY A 59 -3.58 13.22 -12.15
CA GLY A 59 -4.97 13.70 -12.08
C GLY A 59 -5.04 15.19 -11.69
N ASP A 60 -4.36 15.58 -10.62
CA ASP A 60 -4.31 16.97 -10.15
C ASP A 60 -3.75 17.92 -11.23
N ASP A 61 -2.74 17.47 -11.99
CA ASP A 61 -2.18 18.25 -13.10
C ASP A 61 -3.11 18.31 -14.32
N GLN A 62 -3.86 17.23 -14.60
CA GLN A 62 -4.90 17.23 -15.63
C GLN A 62 -6.05 18.17 -15.26
N ASP A 63 -6.51 18.16 -14.02
CA ASP A 63 -7.57 19.06 -13.52
C ASP A 63 -7.15 20.53 -13.63
N LYS A 64 -5.90 20.86 -13.25
CA LYS A 64 -5.35 22.22 -13.45
C LYS A 64 -5.33 22.63 -14.91
N ARG A 65 -4.91 21.73 -15.81
CA ARG A 65 -4.92 21.99 -17.26
C ARG A 65 -6.34 22.22 -17.76
N GLN A 66 -7.28 21.38 -17.37
CA GLN A 66 -8.68 21.50 -17.77
C GLN A 66 -9.29 22.83 -17.29
N LYS A 67 -9.05 23.20 -16.03
CA LYS A 67 -9.48 24.49 -15.47
C LYS A 67 -8.92 25.66 -16.28
N LYS A 68 -7.62 25.64 -16.59
CA LYS A 68 -6.98 26.69 -17.39
C LYS A 68 -7.55 26.78 -18.81
N VAL A 69 -7.86 25.65 -19.44
CA VAL A 69 -8.51 25.62 -20.75
C VAL A 69 -9.89 26.25 -20.69
N PHE A 70 -10.69 25.95 -19.66
CA PHE A 70 -12.00 26.59 -19.47
C PHE A 70 -11.90 28.09 -19.22
N GLU A 71 -10.94 28.54 -18.41
CA GLU A 71 -10.69 29.97 -18.17
C GLU A 71 -10.38 30.70 -19.49
N ILE A 72 -9.50 30.14 -20.33
CA ILE A 72 -9.16 30.69 -21.65
C ILE A 72 -10.38 30.76 -22.56
N HIS A 73 -11.17 29.68 -22.65
CA HIS A 73 -12.38 29.66 -23.48
C HIS A 73 -13.40 30.68 -22.99
N ASN A 74 -13.68 30.72 -21.69
CA ASN A 74 -14.61 31.67 -21.10
C ASN A 74 -14.16 33.11 -21.35
N ALA A 75 -12.87 33.41 -21.19
CA ALA A 75 -12.32 34.72 -21.49
C ALA A 75 -12.54 35.09 -22.98
N ALA A 76 -12.21 34.17 -23.91
CA ALA A 76 -12.40 34.41 -25.34
C ALA A 76 -13.88 34.65 -25.70
N LEU A 77 -14.80 33.88 -25.12
CA LEU A 77 -16.25 34.03 -25.35
C LEU A 77 -16.77 35.39 -24.83
N LYS A 78 -16.26 35.85 -23.67
CA LYS A 78 -16.59 37.15 -23.10
C LYS A 78 -16.01 38.31 -23.92
N THR A 79 -14.71 38.25 -24.24
CA THR A 79 -14.01 39.31 -25.00
C THR A 79 -14.63 39.53 -26.38
N ASN A 80 -15.01 38.45 -27.07
CA ASN A 80 -15.64 38.54 -28.38
C ASN A 80 -17.14 38.81 -28.32
N LYS A 81 -17.71 39.09 -27.12
CA LYS A 81 -19.14 39.34 -26.89
C LYS A 81 -20.05 38.27 -27.50
N ILE A 82 -19.60 37.02 -27.50
CA ILE A 82 -20.37 35.87 -28.00
C ILE A 82 -21.49 35.53 -27.00
N LEU A 83 -21.22 35.74 -25.71
CA LEU A 83 -22.17 35.49 -24.63
C LEU A 83 -22.93 36.77 -24.25
N SER A 84 -24.21 36.60 -23.95
CA SER A 84 -25.01 37.65 -23.30
C SER A 84 -24.59 37.87 -21.85
N GLU A 85 -24.87 39.06 -21.30
CA GLU A 85 -24.55 39.42 -19.90
C GLU A 85 -25.09 38.40 -18.89
N LYS A 86 -26.30 37.87 -19.15
CA LYS A 86 -26.91 36.84 -18.31
C LYS A 86 -26.10 35.54 -18.32
N GLN A 87 -25.65 35.09 -19.49
CA GLN A 87 -24.83 33.88 -19.62
C GLN A 87 -23.45 34.04 -18.98
N VAL A 88 -22.86 35.23 -19.09
CA VAL A 88 -21.60 35.56 -18.41
C VAL A 88 -21.75 35.46 -16.89
N ALA A 89 -22.82 36.03 -16.34
CA ALA A 89 -23.10 35.99 -14.91
C ALA A 89 -23.37 34.56 -14.39
N GLU A 90 -23.96 33.68 -15.21
CA GLU A 90 -24.16 32.26 -14.87
C GLU A 90 -22.83 31.50 -14.83
N ILE A 91 -21.94 31.72 -15.81
CA ILE A 91 -20.60 31.12 -15.82
C ILE A 91 -19.78 31.58 -14.62
N ASP A 92 -19.84 32.86 -14.25
CA ASP A 92 -19.07 33.40 -13.13
C ASP A 92 -19.49 32.80 -11.78
N LYS A 93 -20.77 32.44 -11.61
CA LYS A 93 -21.24 31.72 -10.41
C LYS A 93 -20.64 30.31 -10.32
N LEU A 94 -20.49 29.62 -11.45
CA LEU A 94 -19.94 28.27 -11.52
C LEU A 94 -18.43 28.24 -11.28
N ALA A 95 -17.71 29.34 -11.57
CA ALA A 95 -16.26 29.44 -11.37
C ALA A 95 -15.83 29.56 -9.88
N THR A 96 -16.78 29.76 -8.96
CA THR A 96 -16.52 30.01 -7.52
C THR A 96 -16.33 28.74 -6.68
N PHE A 97 -16.52 27.55 -7.26
CA PHE A 97 -16.29 26.25 -6.60
C PHE A 97 -15.04 25.56 -7.14
#